data_AF-A0A7J4KMM9-F1
#
_entry.id   AF-A0A7J4KMM9-F1
#
_cell.length_a   1.000
_cell.length_b   1.000
_cell.length_c   1.000
_cell.angle_alpha   90.00
_cell.angle_beta   90.00
_cell.angle_gamma   90.00
#
_symmetry.space_group_name_H-M   'P 1'
#
loop_
_entity.id
_entity.type
_entity.pdbx_description
1 polymer ?
#
loop_
_entity_poly.entity_id
_entity_poly.type
_entity_poly.pdbx_seq_one_letter_code
_entity_poly.pdbx_strand_id
1 'polypeptide(L)'
;MDRHHRLMSTNTISKSVAMGVILFIIGVSITPCVSRCDVTAIDSDQGIQIITQVYDYHGVKDITVRLTIDQYRDLEQYLIQFRSQLNQTTTREAAVPIFKEAVRQLNKYMLLPRETSIEQINNLMVVTTKDVQHPTMVRSASRTSDFLNRTNAFCLIAGQTTMNTRFFGFLERGCSGLCWILYYSIGLARRNDYDPVLLNATLTFIKSLQNIVYTINAKRLIGTGLITLGHSHSSSVPPPYRYDPAQGWITSLGLLGKKSWNGTFFGRLLLMAPYNSDSYVFYPGAMGFVGIKLNLRDGTFFFIGSSALVSIE
;
A
#
# COMPACT_ATOMS: atom_id res chain seq x y z
N MET A 1 25.97 45.13 -16.76
CA MET A 1 25.80 44.33 -15.52
C MET A 1 25.23 42.93 -15.76
N ASP A 2 24.86 42.53 -16.99
CA ASP A 2 24.27 41.20 -17.26
C ASP A 2 25.23 40.00 -17.36
N ARG A 3 26.54 40.22 -17.58
CA ARG A 3 27.49 39.11 -17.73
C ARG A 3 27.81 38.39 -16.42
N HIS A 4 27.79 39.11 -15.29
CA HIS A 4 28.12 38.52 -13.99
C HIS A 4 26.98 37.66 -13.41
N HIS A 5 25.72 38.00 -13.67
CA HIS A 5 24.58 37.18 -13.24
C HIS A 5 24.51 35.84 -13.98
N ARG A 6 24.90 35.81 -15.27
CA ARG A 6 24.88 34.59 -16.08
C ARG A 6 25.92 33.54 -15.65
N LEU A 7 27.10 33.99 -15.22
CA LEU A 7 28.19 33.12 -14.77
C LEU A 7 27.98 32.52 -13.37
N MET A 8 27.20 33.17 -12.50
CA MET A 8 26.86 32.59 -11.19
C MET A 8 25.81 31.48 -11.30
N SER A 9 24.82 31.60 -12.20
CA SER A 9 23.75 30.59 -12.32
C SER A 9 24.24 29.24 -12.86
N THR A 10 25.18 29.24 -13.81
CA THR A 10 25.71 28.00 -14.43
C THR A 10 26.50 27.15 -13.45
N ASN A 11 27.13 27.77 -12.44
CA ASN A 11 27.97 27.09 -11.46
C ASN A 11 27.16 26.44 -10.33
N THR A 12 25.93 26.90 -10.07
CA THR A 12 25.03 26.29 -9.08
C THR A 12 24.25 25.12 -9.69
N ILE A 13 23.89 25.23 -10.97
CA ILE A 13 23.19 24.18 -11.72
C ILE A 13 24.11 22.97 -11.93
N SER A 14 25.38 23.18 -12.29
CA SER A 14 26.34 22.08 -12.47
C SER A 14 26.59 21.27 -11.19
N LYS A 15 26.67 21.94 -10.03
CA LYS A 15 26.83 21.29 -8.73
C LYS A 15 25.61 20.48 -8.31
N SER A 16 24.42 20.97 -8.60
CA SER A 16 23.16 20.28 -8.30
C SER A 16 22.99 19.02 -9.18
N VAL A 17 23.36 19.12 -10.46
CA VAL A 17 23.36 17.97 -11.39
C VAL A 17 24.43 16.94 -10.98
N ALA A 18 25.64 17.37 -10.64
CA ALA A 18 26.70 16.47 -10.19
C ALA A 18 26.30 15.71 -8.91
N MET A 19 25.68 16.39 -7.95
CA MET A 19 25.17 15.75 -6.72
C MET A 19 24.06 14.74 -7.03
N GLY A 20 23.16 15.07 -7.97
CA GLY A 20 22.11 14.15 -8.44
C GLY A 20 22.68 12.90 -9.12
N VAL A 21 23.74 13.04 -9.93
CA VAL A 21 24.41 11.91 -10.59
C VAL A 21 25.15 11.02 -9.59
N ILE A 22 25.81 11.61 -8.58
CA ILE A 22 26.49 10.83 -7.52
C ILE A 22 25.48 10.03 -6.70
N LEU A 23 24.36 10.65 -6.30
CA LEU A 23 23.27 9.96 -5.61
C LEU A 23 22.63 8.86 -6.48
N PHE A 24 22.53 9.09 -7.79
CA PHE A 24 22.07 8.09 -8.76
C PHE A 24 23.01 6.88 -8.86
N ILE A 25 24.31 7.10 -8.99
CA ILE A 25 25.31 6.02 -9.06
C ILE A 25 25.27 5.19 -7.77
N ILE A 26 25.24 5.84 -6.60
CA ILE A 26 25.13 5.14 -5.30
C ILE A 26 23.82 4.34 -5.22
N GLY A 27 22.71 4.88 -5.74
CA GLY A 27 21.43 4.18 -5.81
C GLY A 27 21.46 2.94 -6.72
N VAL A 28 22.11 3.04 -7.88
CA VAL A 28 22.20 1.94 -8.88
C VAL A 28 23.17 0.84 -8.44
N SER A 29 24.26 1.19 -7.74
CA SER A 29 25.24 0.21 -7.24
C SER A 29 24.70 -0.70 -6.13
N ILE A 30 23.56 -0.40 -5.52
CA ILE A 30 22.93 -1.19 -4.45
C ILE A 30 21.77 -2.05 -5.00
N THR A 31 21.74 -2.34 -6.31
CA THR A 31 20.71 -3.21 -6.89
C THR A 31 20.94 -4.67 -6.47
N PRO A 32 20.06 -5.33 -5.70
CA PRO A 32 20.07 -6.78 -5.60
C PRO A 32 19.48 -7.34 -6.90
N CYS A 33 20.07 -8.40 -7.47
CA CYS A 33 19.46 -9.19 -8.54
C CYS A 33 17.98 -9.50 -8.23
N VAL A 34 17.05 -8.87 -8.94
CA VAL A 34 15.61 -9.09 -8.76
C VAL A 34 15.14 -10.16 -9.74
N SER A 35 14.91 -11.36 -9.21
CA SER A 35 14.09 -12.37 -9.86
C SER A 35 12.66 -11.86 -9.92
N ARG A 36 12.19 -11.51 -11.12
CA ARG A 36 10.79 -11.20 -11.42
C ARG A 36 9.94 -12.43 -11.04
N CYS A 37 9.18 -12.35 -9.95
CA CYS A 37 8.13 -13.33 -9.66
C CYS A 37 6.87 -12.92 -10.42
N ASP A 38 6.88 -13.20 -11.72
CA ASP A 38 5.63 -13.31 -12.45
C ASP A 38 4.91 -14.56 -11.92
N VAL A 39 3.63 -14.41 -11.55
CA VAL A 39 2.76 -15.54 -11.21
C VAL A 39 2.51 -16.29 -12.50
N THR A 40 3.40 -17.21 -12.83
CA THR A 40 3.22 -18.15 -13.92
C THR A 40 2.19 -19.17 -13.44
N ALA A 41 0.97 -19.08 -13.96
CA ALA A 41 0.03 -20.18 -13.91
C ALA A 41 0.61 -21.31 -14.77
N ILE A 42 1.44 -22.16 -14.15
CA ILE A 42 2.01 -23.36 -14.78
C ILE A 42 1.11 -24.53 -14.40
N ASP A 43 0.53 -25.09 -15.44
CA ASP A 43 -0.08 -26.40 -15.66
C ASP A 43 -0.66 -27.23 -14.49
N SER A 44 -1.80 -27.81 -14.83
CA SER A 44 -2.95 -28.23 -14.03
C SER A 44 -2.81 -29.45 -13.12
N ASP A 45 -1.60 -29.97 -12.85
CA ASP A 45 -1.45 -31.24 -12.09
C ASP A 45 -0.68 -31.16 -10.77
N GLN A 46 -0.12 -30.01 -10.36
CA GLN A 46 0.81 -29.95 -9.21
C GLN A 46 0.37 -29.08 -8.02
N GLY A 47 -0.89 -28.63 -7.95
CA GLY A 47 -1.39 -27.83 -6.84
C GLY A 47 -1.37 -26.31 -7.10
N ILE A 48 -1.80 -25.52 -6.12
CA ILE A 48 -2.05 -24.08 -6.26
C ILE A 48 -0.97 -23.31 -5.50
N GLN A 49 -0.30 -22.38 -6.20
CA GLN A 49 0.70 -21.51 -5.60
C GLN A 49 0.02 -20.31 -4.93
N ILE A 50 0.28 -20.14 -3.64
CA ILE A 50 -0.18 -19.00 -2.84
C ILE A 50 1.03 -18.16 -2.43
N ILE A 51 0.95 -16.87 -2.71
CA ILE A 51 1.95 -15.90 -2.28
C ILE A 51 1.38 -15.15 -1.09
N THR A 52 2.07 -15.25 0.04
CA THR A 52 1.76 -14.50 1.26
C THR A 52 2.76 -13.37 1.43
N GLN A 53 2.27 -12.19 1.76
CA GLN A 53 3.07 -11.01 2.04
C GLN A 53 2.75 -10.55 3.47
N VAL A 54 3.75 -10.55 4.34
CA VAL A 54 3.64 -10.05 5.71
C VAL A 54 4.20 -8.63 5.77
N TYR A 55 3.34 -7.68 6.10
CA TYR A 55 3.66 -6.25 6.28
C TYR A 55 3.92 -5.99 7.76
N ASP A 56 5.16 -5.68 8.11
CA ASP A 56 5.60 -5.32 9.45
C ASP A 56 6.41 -4.02 9.47
N TYR A 57 6.80 -3.53 10.64
CA TYR A 57 7.59 -2.29 10.74
C TYR A 57 8.99 -2.38 10.13
N HIS A 58 9.47 -3.58 9.83
CA HIS A 58 10.76 -3.82 9.20
C HIS A 58 10.65 -3.98 7.68
N GLY A 59 9.44 -4.06 7.12
CA GLY A 59 9.19 -4.12 5.69
C GLY A 59 8.16 -5.19 5.33
N VAL A 60 8.29 -5.74 4.13
CA VAL A 60 7.44 -6.79 3.59
C VAL A 60 8.27 -8.05 3.39
N LYS A 61 7.80 -9.16 3.97
CA LYS A 61 8.34 -10.50 3.77
C LYS A 61 7.40 -11.28 2.87
N ASP A 62 7.92 -11.71 1.72
CA ASP A 62 7.17 -12.53 0.76
C ASP A 62 7.48 -14.02 0.98
N ILE A 63 6.44 -14.85 0.94
CA ILE A 63 6.52 -16.31 1.11
C ILE A 63 5.65 -16.93 0.03
N THR A 64 6.19 -17.94 -0.64
CA THR A 64 5.49 -18.66 -1.67
C THR A 64 5.34 -20.11 -1.24
N VAL A 65 4.10 -20.57 -1.11
CA VAL A 65 3.77 -21.95 -0.74
C VAL A 65 2.95 -22.57 -1.85
N ARG A 66 3.17 -23.85 -2.13
CA ARG A 66 2.34 -24.64 -3.02
C ARG A 66 1.43 -25.53 -2.17
N LEU A 67 0.12 -25.34 -2.30
CA LEU A 67 -0.91 -26.12 -1.61
C LEU A 67 -1.48 -27.18 -2.56
N THR A 68 -1.88 -28.33 -2.02
CA THR A 68 -2.72 -29.26 -2.78
C THR A 68 -4.08 -28.64 -3.06
N ILE A 69 -4.83 -29.18 -4.02
CA ILE A 69 -6.19 -28.70 -4.34
C ILE A 69 -7.09 -28.80 -3.10
N ASP A 70 -7.00 -29.90 -2.34
CA ASP A 70 -7.79 -30.09 -1.12
C ASP A 70 -7.39 -29.11 -0.01
N GLN A 71 -6.08 -28.89 0.19
CA GLN A 71 -5.60 -27.89 1.15
C GLN A 71 -6.09 -26.48 0.80
N TYR A 72 -6.12 -26.14 -0.49
CA TYR A 72 -6.63 -24.85 -0.95
C TYR A 72 -8.14 -24.72 -0.74
N ARG A 73 -8.92 -25.77 -1.02
CA ARG A 73 -10.37 -25.80 -0.73
C ARG A 73 -10.65 -25.63 0.76
N ASP A 74 -9.88 -26.30 1.61
CA ASP A 74 -9.99 -26.15 3.07
C ASP A 74 -9.69 -24.71 3.50
N LEU A 75 -8.67 -24.09 2.90
CA LEU A 75 -8.33 -22.69 3.14
C LEU A 75 -9.46 -21.75 2.70
N GLU A 76 -10.03 -21.94 1.52
CA GLU A 76 -11.16 -21.13 1.03
C GLU A 76 -12.37 -21.25 1.95
N GLN A 77 -12.72 -22.47 2.35
CA GLN A 77 -13.81 -22.72 3.29
C GLN A 77 -13.54 -22.05 4.64
N TYR A 78 -12.31 -22.09 5.12
CA TYR A 78 -11.90 -21.38 6.33
C TYR A 78 -12.08 -19.86 6.19
N LEU A 79 -11.66 -19.25 5.07
CA LEU A 79 -11.82 -17.81 4.86
C LEU A 79 -13.30 -17.38 4.82
N ILE A 80 -14.19 -18.22 4.27
CA ILE A 80 -15.64 -18.00 4.31
C ILE A 80 -16.16 -18.04 5.75
N GLN A 81 -15.74 -19.02 6.55
CA GLN A 81 -16.11 -19.13 7.96
C GLN A 81 -15.58 -17.95 8.78
N PHE A 82 -14.33 -17.55 8.55
CA PHE A 82 -13.71 -16.37 9.17
C PHE A 82 -14.55 -15.12 8.91
N ARG A 83 -14.96 -14.87 7.65
CA ARG A 83 -15.83 -13.74 7.30
C ARG A 83 -17.15 -13.81 8.06
N SER A 84 -17.77 -14.98 8.15
CA SER A 84 -19.03 -15.18 8.87
C SER A 84 -18.91 -14.84 10.37
N GLN A 85 -17.87 -15.35 11.03
CA GLN A 85 -17.58 -15.05 12.44
C GLN A 85 -17.32 -13.55 12.66
N LEU A 86 -16.57 -12.92 11.75
CA LEU A 86 -16.29 -11.49 11.81
C LEU A 86 -17.57 -10.65 11.60
N ASN A 87 -18.48 -11.10 10.74
CA ASN A 87 -19.77 -10.46 10.50
C ASN A 87 -20.70 -10.53 11.72
N GLN A 88 -20.59 -11.56 12.55
CA GLN A 88 -21.35 -11.69 13.81
C GLN A 88 -20.73 -10.89 14.96
N THR A 89 -19.47 -10.50 14.84
CA THR A 89 -18.74 -9.76 15.87
C THR A 89 -19.05 -8.26 15.78
N THR A 90 -19.26 -7.59 16.93
CA THR A 90 -19.59 -6.16 16.97
C THR A 90 -18.49 -5.29 17.58
N THR A 91 -17.63 -5.86 18.42
CA THR A 91 -16.56 -5.13 19.13
C THR A 91 -15.18 -5.59 18.71
N ARG A 92 -14.20 -4.70 18.84
CA ARG A 92 -12.80 -5.00 18.54
C ARG A 92 -12.27 -6.12 19.44
N GLU A 93 -12.60 -6.07 20.73
CA GLU A 93 -12.11 -7.00 21.75
C GLU A 93 -12.58 -8.43 21.46
N ALA A 94 -13.83 -8.59 21.00
CA ALA A 94 -14.36 -9.86 20.56
C ALA A 94 -13.75 -10.35 19.22
N ALA A 95 -13.26 -9.44 18.37
CA ALA A 95 -12.60 -9.80 17.11
C ALA A 95 -11.15 -10.26 17.30
N VAL A 96 -10.45 -9.82 18.36
CA VAL A 96 -9.06 -10.23 18.65
C VAL A 96 -8.86 -11.76 18.63
N PRO A 97 -9.64 -12.58 19.35
CA PRO A 97 -9.46 -14.04 19.29
C PRO A 97 -9.68 -14.62 17.89
N ILE A 98 -10.62 -14.06 17.11
CA ILE A 98 -10.88 -14.48 15.72
C ILE A 98 -9.65 -14.21 14.84
N PHE A 99 -9.04 -13.03 14.99
CA PHE A 99 -7.81 -12.68 14.27
C PHE A 99 -6.64 -13.58 14.67
N LYS A 100 -6.45 -13.85 15.96
CA LYS A 100 -5.39 -14.75 16.43
C LYS A 100 -5.57 -16.17 15.90
N GLU A 101 -6.80 -16.65 15.84
CA GLU A 101 -7.10 -17.97 15.27
C GLU A 101 -6.82 -18.00 13.76
N ALA A 102 -7.14 -16.93 13.02
CA ALA A 102 -6.76 -16.81 11.61
C ALA A 102 -5.26 -16.93 11.40
N VAL A 103 -4.44 -16.28 12.22
CA VAL A 103 -2.97 -16.44 12.15
C VAL A 103 -2.57 -17.90 12.36
N ARG A 104 -3.15 -18.59 13.35
CA ARG A 104 -2.86 -20.02 13.59
C ARG A 104 -3.24 -20.88 12.39
N GLN A 105 -4.41 -20.64 11.78
CA GLN A 105 -4.88 -21.39 10.62
C GLN A 105 -3.99 -21.14 9.39
N LEU A 106 -3.59 -19.89 9.13
CA LEU A 106 -2.64 -19.60 8.05
C LEU A 106 -1.28 -20.27 8.28
N ASN A 107 -0.81 -20.33 9.53
CA ASN A 107 0.44 -21.03 9.87
C ASN A 107 0.37 -22.54 9.61
N LYS A 108 -0.80 -23.17 9.80
CA LYS A 108 -1.02 -24.60 9.53
C LYS A 108 -0.68 -24.96 8.07
N TYR A 109 -0.93 -24.05 7.15
CA TYR A 109 -0.62 -24.19 5.72
C TYR A 109 0.77 -23.64 5.36
N MET A 110 1.63 -23.36 6.35
CA MET A 110 2.95 -22.74 6.18
C MET A 110 2.93 -21.38 5.47
N LEU A 111 1.80 -20.66 5.51
CA LEU A 111 1.63 -19.37 4.85
C LEU A 111 2.29 -18.21 5.63
N LEU A 112 3.00 -18.49 6.72
CA LEU A 112 3.69 -17.49 7.55
C LEU A 112 5.21 -17.72 7.58
N PRO A 113 6.03 -16.68 7.84
CA PRO A 113 7.48 -16.81 7.80
C PRO A 113 7.96 -17.74 8.92
N ARG A 114 8.82 -18.71 8.59
CA ARG A 114 9.29 -19.72 9.56
C ARG A 114 10.08 -19.11 10.71
N GLU A 115 10.74 -17.99 10.46
CA GLU A 115 11.57 -17.27 11.43
C GLU A 115 10.74 -16.38 12.36
N THR A 116 9.45 -16.17 12.07
CA THR A 116 8.58 -15.27 12.83
C THR A 116 7.61 -16.08 13.66
N SER A 117 7.62 -15.90 14.98
CA SER A 117 6.71 -16.64 15.84
C SER A 117 5.25 -16.19 15.64
N ILE A 118 4.30 -17.11 15.83
CA ILE A 118 2.87 -16.78 15.81
C ILE A 118 2.55 -15.65 16.80
N GLU A 119 3.25 -15.63 17.94
CA GLU A 119 3.10 -14.57 18.94
C GLU A 119 3.57 -13.21 18.44
N GLN A 120 4.72 -13.13 17.75
CA GLN A 120 5.19 -11.89 17.14
C GLN A 120 4.17 -11.37 16.11
N ILE A 121 3.65 -12.24 15.25
CA ILE A 121 2.66 -11.88 14.23
C ILE A 121 1.35 -11.40 14.87
N ASN A 122 0.88 -12.08 15.91
CA ASN A 122 -0.30 -11.68 16.66
C ASN A 122 -0.10 -10.34 17.38
N ASN A 123 1.08 -10.10 17.97
CA ASN A 123 1.40 -8.84 18.63
C ASN A 123 1.45 -7.70 17.61
N LEU A 124 2.06 -7.91 16.43
CA LEU A 124 2.06 -6.92 15.35
C LEU A 124 0.65 -6.48 14.93
N MET A 125 -0.30 -7.41 14.86
CA MET A 125 -1.68 -7.11 14.47
C MET A 125 -2.54 -6.50 15.59
N VAL A 126 -2.21 -6.72 16.86
CA VAL A 126 -3.07 -6.32 17.98
C VAL A 126 -2.51 -5.11 18.76
N VAL A 127 -1.18 -4.94 18.80
CA VAL A 127 -0.50 -3.91 19.63
C VAL A 127 -0.61 -2.50 19.06
N THR A 128 -0.58 -2.34 17.73
CA THR A 128 -0.76 -1.08 16.99
C THR A 128 -1.96 -0.23 17.41
N THR A 129 -2.93 -0.84 18.12
CA THR A 129 -4.21 -0.22 18.49
C THR A 129 -4.41 -0.09 20.00
N LYS A 130 -3.53 -0.65 20.85
CA LYS A 130 -3.64 -0.56 22.31
C LYS A 130 -2.99 0.70 22.91
N ASP A 131 -1.95 1.23 22.27
CA ASP A 131 -1.16 2.35 22.83
C ASP A 131 -1.64 3.75 22.44
N VAL A 132 -2.81 3.87 21.81
CA VAL A 132 -3.36 5.18 21.45
C VAL A 132 -4.11 5.76 22.65
N GLN A 133 -3.35 6.26 23.62
CA GLN A 133 -3.88 6.94 24.80
C GLN A 133 -4.46 8.35 24.48
N HIS A 134 -4.41 8.79 23.22
CA HIS A 134 -4.85 10.14 22.83
C HIS A 134 -5.84 10.14 21.64
N PRO A 135 -7.16 10.01 21.91
CA PRO A 135 -8.22 10.10 20.89
C PRO A 135 -8.43 11.54 20.34
N THR A 136 -7.63 12.52 20.78
CA THR A 136 -7.82 13.94 20.48
C THR A 136 -7.62 14.29 19.00
N MET A 137 -6.77 13.59 18.25
CA MET A 137 -6.61 13.83 16.80
C MET A 137 -7.79 13.33 15.95
N VAL A 138 -8.46 12.24 16.35
CA VAL A 138 -9.64 11.74 15.61
C VAL A 138 -10.85 12.65 15.86
N ARG A 139 -10.96 13.21 17.07
CA ARG A 139 -12.04 14.13 17.47
C ARG A 139 -11.98 15.51 16.79
N SER A 140 -10.81 16.00 16.41
CA SER A 140 -10.70 17.30 15.72
C SER A 140 -10.99 17.22 14.22
N ALA A 141 -10.75 16.05 13.60
CA ALA A 141 -11.05 15.78 12.19
C ALA A 141 -12.54 15.47 11.92
N SER A 142 -13.31 15.10 12.95
CA SER A 142 -14.69 14.60 12.83
C SER A 142 -15.78 15.68 12.77
N ARG A 143 -15.54 16.84 12.15
CA ARG A 143 -16.55 17.93 12.10
C ARG A 143 -17.75 17.64 11.17
N THR A 144 -17.77 16.52 10.44
CA THR A 144 -18.89 16.12 9.58
C THR A 144 -19.33 14.67 9.88
N SER A 145 -20.65 14.45 9.96
CA SER A 145 -21.26 13.13 10.20
C SER A 145 -20.84 12.09 9.14
N ASP A 146 -20.65 12.54 7.90
CA ASP A 146 -20.28 11.68 6.78
C ASP A 146 -18.88 11.10 6.94
N PHE A 147 -17.94 11.87 7.49
CA PHE A 147 -16.59 11.37 7.77
C PHE A 147 -16.62 10.26 8.82
N LEU A 148 -17.38 10.43 9.91
CA LEU A 148 -17.52 9.42 10.97
C LEU A 148 -18.23 8.15 10.49
N ASN A 149 -19.13 8.27 9.51
CA ASN A 149 -19.85 7.14 8.96
C ASN A 149 -18.96 6.24 8.09
N ARG A 150 -18.02 6.83 7.36
CA ARG A 150 -17.18 6.16 6.37
C ARG A 150 -15.75 5.87 6.82
N THR A 151 -15.37 6.36 8.00
CA THR A 151 -14.01 6.22 8.53
C THR A 151 -13.98 5.33 9.76
N ASN A 152 -12.87 4.63 9.96
CA ASN A 152 -12.51 3.99 11.22
C ASN A 152 -11.05 4.30 11.56
N ALA A 153 -10.72 4.34 12.84
CA ALA A 153 -9.38 4.65 13.33
C ALA A 153 -8.90 3.57 14.30
N PHE A 154 -7.60 3.27 14.24
CA PHE A 154 -6.90 2.28 15.06
C PHE A 154 -7.70 0.97 15.16
N CYS A 155 -7.98 0.42 13.99
CA CYS A 155 -8.89 -0.70 13.83
C CYS A 155 -8.14 -1.99 13.46
N LEU A 156 -8.71 -3.12 13.86
CA LEU A 156 -8.51 -4.37 13.18
C LEU A 156 -9.21 -4.29 11.81
N ILE A 157 -8.54 -4.70 10.75
CA ILE A 157 -9.07 -4.67 9.38
C ILE A 157 -8.86 -6.03 8.73
N ALA A 158 -9.91 -6.53 8.06
CA ALA A 158 -9.81 -7.69 7.18
C ALA A 158 -10.64 -7.47 5.93
N GLY A 159 -10.27 -8.12 4.83
CA GLY A 159 -11.04 -8.05 3.60
C GLY A 159 -10.59 -9.06 2.56
N GLN A 160 -11.43 -9.26 1.56
CA GLN A 160 -11.09 -9.96 0.33
C GLN A 160 -11.56 -9.13 -0.83
N THR A 161 -10.63 -8.73 -1.70
CA THR A 161 -10.93 -7.85 -2.83
C THR A 161 -10.22 -8.25 -4.11
N THR A 162 -10.62 -7.66 -5.24
CA THR A 162 -10.06 -7.88 -6.58
C THR A 162 -8.82 -7.03 -6.85
N MET A 163 -8.07 -7.37 -7.91
CA MET A 163 -6.78 -6.76 -8.34
C MET A 163 -6.69 -5.22 -8.37
N ASN A 164 -7.83 -4.52 -8.31
CA ASN A 164 -7.88 -3.06 -8.25
C ASN A 164 -7.50 -2.47 -6.88
N THR A 165 -7.35 -3.30 -5.84
CA THR A 165 -6.70 -2.85 -4.60
C THR A 165 -5.19 -3.08 -4.69
N ARG A 166 -4.41 -2.09 -4.26
CA ARG A 166 -2.95 -2.20 -4.22
C ARG A 166 -2.42 -1.87 -2.84
N PHE A 167 -1.33 -2.54 -2.48
CA PHE A 167 -0.62 -2.35 -1.23
C PHE A 167 0.70 -1.69 -1.52
N PHE A 168 0.92 -0.51 -0.94
CA PHE A 168 2.16 0.24 -1.09
C PHE A 168 2.95 0.26 0.22
N GLY A 169 4.26 0.06 0.15
CA GLY A 169 5.19 0.22 1.26
C GLY A 169 5.47 1.69 1.59
N PHE A 170 6.20 1.96 2.68
CA PHE A 170 6.57 3.33 3.05
C PHE A 170 7.57 3.96 2.07
N LEU A 171 8.56 3.21 1.57
CA LEU A 171 9.53 3.77 0.63
C LEU A 171 8.93 4.19 -0.70
N GLU A 172 7.99 3.40 -1.24
CA GLU A 172 7.25 3.76 -2.45
C GLU A 172 6.54 5.11 -2.27
N ARG A 173 6.06 5.38 -1.05
CA ARG A 173 5.49 6.67 -0.67
C ARG A 173 6.54 7.76 -0.49
N GLY A 174 7.63 7.48 0.24
CA GLY A 174 8.70 8.45 0.49
C GLY A 174 9.32 8.97 -0.80
N CYS A 175 9.63 8.07 -1.73
CA CYS A 175 10.20 8.45 -3.02
C CYS A 175 9.18 9.16 -3.90
N SER A 176 7.92 8.73 -3.92
CA SER A 176 6.88 9.44 -4.67
C SER A 176 6.60 10.84 -4.11
N GLY A 177 6.66 10.99 -2.78
CA GLY A 177 6.54 12.29 -2.09
C GLY A 177 7.72 13.21 -2.40
N LEU A 178 8.95 12.70 -2.36
CA LEU A 178 10.14 13.45 -2.78
C LEU A 178 10.06 13.87 -4.25
N CYS A 179 9.62 12.96 -5.13
CA CYS A 179 9.39 13.28 -6.55
C CYS A 179 8.36 14.40 -6.71
N TRP A 180 7.28 14.39 -5.93
CA TRP A 180 6.27 15.45 -5.92
C TRP A 180 6.79 16.78 -5.39
N ILE A 181 7.57 16.78 -4.30
CA ILE A 181 8.19 17.99 -3.75
C ILE A 181 9.14 18.60 -4.79
N LEU A 182 9.95 17.77 -5.44
CA LEU A 182 10.82 18.21 -6.53
C LEU A 182 10.01 18.77 -7.71
N TYR A 183 8.97 18.05 -8.14
CA TYR A 183 8.07 18.48 -9.21
C TYR A 183 7.43 19.84 -8.91
N TYR A 184 6.88 20.00 -7.71
CA TYR A 184 6.24 21.23 -7.27
C TYR A 184 7.24 22.38 -7.13
N SER A 185 8.42 22.12 -6.57
CA SER A 185 9.49 23.12 -6.44
C SER A 185 9.96 23.61 -7.81
N ILE A 186 10.09 22.70 -8.79
CA ILE A 186 10.39 23.04 -10.18
C ILE A 186 9.22 23.81 -10.82
N GLY A 187 7.98 23.39 -10.55
CA GLY A 187 6.76 24.07 -11.00
C GLY A 187 6.58 25.48 -10.44
N LEU A 188 7.05 25.73 -9.21
CA LEU A 188 7.10 27.07 -8.61
C LEU A 188 8.24 27.91 -9.18
N ALA A 189 9.43 27.32 -9.37
CA ALA A 189 10.55 27.99 -10.05
C ALA A 189 10.20 28.42 -11.48
N ARG A 190 9.28 27.69 -12.13
CA ARG A 190 8.66 27.96 -13.44
C ARG A 190 8.06 29.36 -13.60
N ARG A 191 7.73 30.08 -12.52
CA ARG A 191 7.14 31.44 -12.61
C ARG A 191 8.14 32.53 -13.04
N ASN A 192 9.44 32.28 -13.03
CA ASN A 192 10.46 33.33 -13.14
C ASN A 192 11.53 33.07 -14.23
N ASP A 193 11.15 32.83 -15.50
CA ASP A 193 12.05 32.66 -16.69
C ASP A 193 12.83 31.33 -16.81
N TYR A 194 12.29 30.30 -17.47
CA TYR A 194 13.05 29.06 -17.68
C TYR A 194 12.82 28.24 -18.98
N ASP A 195 13.90 27.56 -19.38
CA ASP A 195 14.10 26.68 -20.55
C ASP A 195 13.33 25.34 -20.44
N PRO A 196 12.44 25.01 -21.41
CA PRO A 196 11.61 23.80 -21.40
C PRO A 196 12.42 22.49 -21.53
N VAL A 197 13.64 22.52 -22.07
CA VAL A 197 14.46 21.31 -22.27
C VAL A 197 14.97 20.78 -20.94
N LEU A 198 15.47 21.67 -20.06
CA LEU A 198 15.96 21.27 -18.74
C LEU A 198 14.83 20.73 -17.86
N LEU A 199 13.63 21.29 -17.98
CA LEU A 199 12.44 20.79 -17.30
C LEU A 199 12.13 19.36 -17.73
N ASN A 200 12.06 19.11 -19.04
CA ASN A 200 11.72 17.79 -19.54
C ASN A 200 12.80 16.75 -19.16
N ALA A 201 14.08 17.15 -19.18
CA ALA A 201 15.18 16.32 -18.70
C ALA A 201 15.08 16.01 -17.20
N THR A 202 14.74 17.00 -16.37
CA THR A 202 14.59 16.81 -14.92
C THR A 202 13.38 15.96 -14.58
N LEU A 203 12.25 16.15 -15.27
CA LEU A 203 11.06 15.31 -15.14
C LEU A 203 11.37 13.87 -15.53
N THR A 204 12.08 13.68 -16.65
CA THR A 204 12.50 12.35 -17.09
C THR A 204 13.45 11.71 -16.08
N PHE A 205 14.37 12.48 -15.49
CA PHE A 205 15.26 12.00 -14.44
C PHE A 205 14.50 11.60 -13.17
N ILE A 206 13.56 12.42 -12.70
CA ILE A 206 12.70 12.12 -11.54
C ILE A 206 11.90 10.84 -11.80
N LYS A 207 11.30 10.70 -12.98
CA LYS A 207 10.57 9.49 -13.40
C LYS A 207 11.48 8.26 -13.40
N SER A 208 12.68 8.38 -13.95
CA SER A 208 13.66 7.30 -13.97
C SER A 208 14.10 6.91 -12.56
N LEU A 209 14.35 7.88 -11.68
CA LEU A 209 14.67 7.62 -10.27
C LEU A 209 13.52 6.93 -9.55
N GLN A 210 12.28 7.37 -9.81
CA GLN A 210 11.09 6.74 -9.26
C GLN A 210 10.97 5.28 -9.72
N ASN A 211 11.18 5.02 -11.02
CA ASN A 211 11.19 3.66 -11.56
C ASN A 211 12.32 2.79 -10.98
N ILE A 212 13.50 3.36 -10.76
CA ILE A 212 14.63 2.65 -10.13
C ILE A 212 14.29 2.29 -8.69
N VAL A 213 13.73 3.22 -7.91
CA VAL A 213 13.26 2.93 -6.54
C VAL A 213 12.20 1.82 -6.56
N TYR A 214 11.25 1.86 -7.50
CA TYR A 214 10.27 0.78 -7.67
C TYR A 214 10.92 -0.56 -7.95
N THR A 215 12.04 -0.56 -8.67
CA THR A 215 12.79 -1.77 -9.02
C THR A 215 13.65 -2.26 -7.86
N ILE A 216 14.22 -1.36 -7.05
CA ILE A 216 14.99 -1.69 -5.83
C ILE A 216 14.00 -2.01 -4.71
N ASN A 217 13.30 -3.13 -4.86
CA ASN A 217 12.46 -3.85 -3.89
C ASN A 217 12.07 -3.07 -2.61
N ALA A 218 11.43 -1.91 -2.80
CA ALA A 218 11.09 -0.91 -1.79
C ALA A 218 10.19 -1.48 -0.67
N LYS A 219 9.64 -2.66 -0.94
CA LYS A 219 9.02 -3.58 0.00
C LYS A 219 9.83 -3.81 1.29
N ARG A 220 11.16 -3.81 1.28
CA ARG A 220 11.97 -4.25 2.45
C ARG A 220 12.32 -3.18 3.50
N LEU A 221 11.83 -1.95 3.38
CA LEU A 221 12.23 -0.85 4.27
C LEU A 221 10.99 -0.13 4.80
N ILE A 222 10.71 -0.38 6.08
CA ILE A 222 9.69 0.23 6.94
C ILE A 222 8.25 0.00 6.42
N GLY A 223 7.59 -1.08 6.85
CA GLY A 223 6.35 -1.57 6.26
C GLY A 223 5.07 -1.15 6.97
N THR A 224 4.88 0.15 7.26
CA THR A 224 3.48 0.59 7.33
C THR A 224 2.92 0.58 5.92
N GLY A 225 1.94 -0.27 5.66
CA GLY A 225 1.28 -0.40 4.38
C GLY A 225 0.27 0.72 4.15
N LEU A 226 0.17 1.19 2.91
CA LEU A 226 -1.00 1.90 2.41
C LEU A 226 -1.79 0.91 1.55
N ILE A 227 -3.08 0.74 1.86
CA ILE A 227 -4.00 0.03 1.00
C ILE A 227 -4.73 1.08 0.16
N THR A 228 -4.63 0.99 -1.15
CA THR A 228 -5.45 1.75 -2.09
C THR A 228 -6.56 0.86 -2.60
N LEU A 229 -7.77 1.41 -2.71
CA LEU A 229 -8.97 0.69 -3.13
C LEU A 229 -9.49 1.36 -4.38
N GLY A 230 -9.27 0.71 -5.53
CA GLY A 230 -9.61 1.25 -6.83
C GLY A 230 -8.64 2.32 -7.33
N HIS A 231 -8.78 2.62 -8.61
CA HIS A 231 -8.01 3.65 -9.28
C HIS A 231 -8.81 4.29 -10.41
N SER A 232 -8.33 5.42 -10.91
CA SER A 232 -8.85 5.99 -12.15
C SER A 232 -7.75 6.27 -13.15
N HIS A 233 -8.09 6.17 -14.43
CA HIS A 233 -7.21 6.51 -15.53
C HIS A 233 -7.12 8.02 -15.75
N SER A 234 -6.20 8.44 -16.61
CA SER A 234 -6.13 9.79 -17.15
C SER A 234 -7.51 10.30 -17.63
N SER A 235 -7.75 11.60 -17.49
CA SER A 235 -8.94 12.28 -18.01
C SER A 235 -9.15 12.10 -19.51
N SER A 236 -8.11 11.72 -20.27
CA SER A 236 -8.19 11.37 -21.69
C SER A 236 -8.94 10.06 -21.96
N VAL A 237 -9.09 9.18 -20.97
CA VAL A 237 -9.86 7.93 -21.10
C VAL A 237 -11.36 8.24 -20.92
N PRO A 238 -12.25 7.69 -21.78
CA PRO A 238 -13.69 7.90 -21.65
C PRO A 238 -14.25 7.44 -20.28
N PRO A 239 -15.28 8.10 -19.74
CA PRO A 239 -15.84 7.79 -18.41
C PRO A 239 -16.11 6.31 -18.10
N PRO A 240 -16.67 5.47 -19.00
CA PRO A 240 -16.96 4.07 -18.66
C PRO A 240 -15.71 3.21 -18.41
N TYR A 241 -14.55 3.63 -18.90
CA TYR A 241 -13.26 2.95 -18.71
C TYR A 241 -12.32 3.74 -17.80
N ARG A 242 -12.78 4.87 -17.28
CA ARG A 242 -11.93 5.77 -16.50
C ARG A 242 -11.79 5.31 -15.06
N TYR A 243 -12.76 4.57 -14.52
CA TYR A 243 -12.82 4.24 -13.11
C TYR A 243 -12.86 2.74 -12.90
N ASP A 244 -11.88 2.23 -12.16
CA ASP A 244 -11.75 0.82 -11.83
C ASP A 244 -11.88 0.65 -10.31
N PRO A 245 -13.11 0.46 -9.78
CA PRO A 245 -13.32 0.29 -8.34
C PRO A 245 -12.71 -1.02 -7.85
N ALA A 246 -12.33 -1.05 -6.57
CA ALA A 246 -12.11 -2.31 -5.88
C ALA A 246 -13.45 -3.03 -5.73
N GLN A 247 -13.45 -4.36 -5.85
CA GLN A 247 -14.62 -5.19 -5.63
C GLN A 247 -14.36 -6.21 -4.54
N GLY A 248 -15.35 -6.49 -3.69
CA GLY A 248 -15.26 -7.53 -2.68
C GLY A 248 -15.86 -7.07 -1.35
N TRP A 249 -15.19 -7.38 -0.25
CA TRP A 249 -15.63 -6.95 1.07
C TRP A 249 -14.46 -6.53 1.97
N ILE A 250 -14.74 -5.57 2.86
CA ILE A 250 -13.81 -5.11 3.89
C ILE A 250 -14.61 -4.92 5.18
N THR A 251 -14.07 -5.37 6.30
CA THR A 251 -14.60 -5.10 7.63
C THR A 251 -13.51 -4.51 8.49
N SER A 252 -13.85 -3.45 9.22
CA SER A 252 -12.99 -2.82 10.21
C SER A 252 -13.68 -2.75 11.58
N LEU A 253 -12.94 -3.03 12.65
CA LEU A 253 -13.40 -2.87 14.03
C LEU A 253 -12.39 -2.02 14.81
N GLY A 254 -12.76 -0.79 15.16
CA GLY A 254 -11.87 0.19 15.79
C GLY A 254 -12.61 1.20 16.65
N LEU A 255 -12.00 2.37 16.84
CA LEU A 255 -12.52 3.40 17.76
C LEU A 255 -13.90 3.94 17.35
N LEU A 256 -14.25 3.87 16.07
CA LEU A 256 -15.54 4.35 15.55
C LEU A 256 -16.54 3.19 15.36
N GLY A 257 -16.37 2.12 16.14
CA GLY A 257 -17.19 0.93 16.08
C GLY A 257 -16.83 0.00 14.92
N LYS A 258 -17.78 -0.86 14.55
CA LYS A 258 -17.67 -1.73 13.39
C LYS A 258 -18.13 -1.02 12.12
N LYS A 259 -17.37 -1.16 11.04
CA LYS A 259 -17.73 -0.73 9.70
C LYS A 259 -17.50 -1.87 8.72
N SER A 260 -18.42 -2.04 7.77
CA SER A 260 -18.34 -3.07 6.75
C SER A 260 -18.74 -2.50 5.40
N TRP A 261 -17.96 -2.83 4.38
CA TRP A 261 -18.18 -2.46 2.98
C TRP A 261 -18.24 -3.74 2.16
N ASN A 262 -19.22 -3.85 1.27
CA ASN A 262 -19.44 -5.01 0.42
C ASN A 262 -19.91 -4.53 -0.95
N GLY A 263 -19.34 -5.09 -2.03
CA GLY A 263 -19.60 -4.66 -3.40
C GLY A 263 -18.42 -3.89 -3.99
N THR A 264 -18.71 -2.80 -4.70
CA THR A 264 -17.73 -1.93 -5.35
C THR A 264 -17.43 -0.71 -4.48
N PHE A 265 -16.17 -0.34 -4.31
CA PHE A 265 -15.79 0.84 -3.51
C PHE A 265 -14.47 1.48 -3.93
N PHE A 266 -14.30 2.74 -3.55
CA PHE A 266 -13.07 3.51 -3.68
C PHE A 266 -12.51 3.91 -2.32
N GLY A 267 -11.20 4.12 -2.26
CA GLY A 267 -10.56 4.74 -1.10
C GLY A 267 -10.91 6.22 -1.00
N ARG A 268 -11.07 6.73 0.22
CA ARG A 268 -11.40 8.15 0.47
C ARG A 268 -10.48 8.80 1.50
N LEU A 269 -9.27 8.30 1.68
CA LEU A 269 -8.28 8.96 2.53
C LEU A 269 -7.77 10.23 1.83
N LEU A 270 -8.37 11.36 2.19
CA LEU A 270 -8.06 12.70 1.68
C LEU A 270 -6.66 13.23 2.06
N LEU A 271 -5.95 12.53 2.95
CA LEU A 271 -4.63 12.95 3.45
C LEU A 271 -3.50 12.80 2.42
N MET A 272 -3.79 12.26 1.24
CA MET A 272 -2.77 12.05 0.21
C MET A 272 -3.33 12.46 -1.16
N ALA A 273 -2.58 13.28 -1.89
CA ALA A 273 -2.80 13.41 -3.32
C ALA A 273 -2.75 12.02 -3.94
N PRO A 274 -3.67 11.68 -4.86
CA PRO A 274 -3.68 10.38 -5.50
C PRO A 274 -2.30 10.06 -6.04
N TYR A 275 -1.87 8.82 -5.84
CA TYR A 275 -0.60 8.38 -6.38
C TYR A 275 -0.75 8.39 -7.91
N ASN A 276 -0.08 9.35 -8.57
CA ASN A 276 -0.04 9.44 -10.02
C ASN A 276 1.16 8.64 -10.50
N SER A 277 0.92 7.43 -11.02
CA SER A 277 1.77 6.95 -12.11
C SER A 277 1.23 7.56 -13.40
N ASP A 278 2.04 7.66 -14.46
CA ASP A 278 1.76 8.46 -15.68
C ASP A 278 0.36 8.30 -16.32
N SER A 279 -0.42 7.28 -15.95
CA SER A 279 -1.79 7.06 -16.40
C SER A 279 -2.84 6.78 -15.31
N TYR A 280 -2.45 6.68 -14.02
CA TYR A 280 -3.33 6.16 -12.95
C TYR A 280 -3.31 6.99 -11.68
N VAL A 281 -4.49 7.20 -11.12
CA VAL A 281 -4.79 7.88 -9.85
C VAL A 281 -5.27 6.81 -8.88
N PHE A 282 -4.46 6.41 -7.89
CA PHE A 282 -4.88 5.42 -6.89
C PHE A 282 -5.57 6.08 -5.69
N TYR A 283 -6.69 5.50 -5.26
CA TYR A 283 -7.51 6.03 -4.18
C TYR A 283 -7.16 5.36 -2.84
N PRO A 284 -6.48 6.04 -1.89
CA PRO A 284 -6.06 5.42 -0.64
C PRO A 284 -7.26 5.12 0.27
N GLY A 285 -7.37 3.89 0.76
CA GLY A 285 -8.49 3.40 1.57
C GLY A 285 -8.10 2.98 2.99
N ALA A 286 -6.87 2.51 3.21
CA ALA A 286 -6.34 2.26 4.54
C ALA A 286 -4.88 2.72 4.66
N MET A 287 -4.51 3.29 5.80
CA MET A 287 -3.16 3.78 6.09
C MET A 287 -2.64 3.14 7.38
N GLY A 288 -1.33 2.91 7.43
CA GLY A 288 -0.71 2.30 8.61
C GLY A 288 -0.99 0.81 8.71
N PHE A 289 -1.22 0.14 7.57
CA PHE A 289 -1.54 -1.29 7.56
C PHE A 289 -0.35 -2.11 8.02
N VAL A 290 -0.57 -2.98 9.00
CA VAL A 290 0.39 -3.97 9.48
C VAL A 290 -0.37 -5.29 9.59
N GLY A 291 0.06 -6.31 8.87
CA GLY A 291 -0.73 -7.53 8.72
C GLY A 291 -0.25 -8.46 7.63
N ILE A 292 -1.14 -9.35 7.22
CA ILE A 292 -0.90 -10.40 6.23
C ILE A 292 -1.78 -10.13 5.01
N LYS A 293 -1.23 -10.33 3.82
CA LYS A 293 -1.93 -10.36 2.54
C LYS A 293 -1.66 -11.70 1.86
N LEU A 294 -2.70 -12.38 1.40
CA LEU A 294 -2.64 -13.60 0.60
C LEU A 294 -3.08 -13.27 -0.82
N ASN A 295 -2.26 -13.58 -1.81
CA ASN A 295 -2.68 -13.60 -3.21
C ASN A 295 -3.37 -14.94 -3.48
N LEU A 296 -4.68 -14.90 -3.67
CA LEU A 296 -5.52 -16.08 -3.94
C LEU A 296 -5.64 -16.29 -5.46
N ARG A 297 -6.38 -17.34 -5.86
CA ARG A 297 -6.69 -17.57 -7.27
C ARG A 297 -7.58 -16.44 -7.84
N ASP A 298 -7.58 -16.32 -9.16
CA ASP A 298 -8.49 -15.45 -9.94
C ASP A 298 -8.30 -13.93 -9.70
N GLY A 299 -7.08 -13.53 -9.33
CA GLY A 299 -6.74 -12.11 -9.13
C GLY A 299 -7.42 -11.49 -7.91
N THR A 300 -7.88 -12.32 -6.96
CA THR A 300 -8.37 -11.88 -5.66
C THR A 300 -7.26 -11.99 -4.61
N PHE A 301 -7.35 -11.17 -3.58
CA PHE A 301 -6.47 -11.31 -2.42
C PHE A 301 -7.28 -11.12 -1.14
N PHE A 302 -6.88 -11.88 -0.14
CA PHE A 302 -7.35 -11.74 1.22
C PHE A 302 -6.30 -10.95 2.02
N PHE A 303 -6.74 -10.12 2.95
CA PHE A 303 -5.85 -9.45 3.87
C PHE A 303 -6.46 -9.35 5.26
N ILE A 304 -5.60 -9.39 6.27
CA ILE A 304 -5.96 -9.33 7.68
C ILE A 304 -4.87 -8.62 8.46
N GLY A 305 -5.24 -7.72 9.36
CA GLY A 305 -4.28 -7.04 10.21
C GLY A 305 -4.85 -5.88 10.98
N SER A 306 -4.01 -4.88 11.21
CA SER A 306 -4.38 -3.61 11.81
C SER A 306 -4.13 -2.46 10.87
N SER A 307 -4.84 -1.36 11.07
CA SER A 307 -4.64 -0.12 10.35
C SER A 307 -4.89 1.06 11.28
N ALA A 308 -4.07 2.11 11.13
CA ALA A 308 -4.23 3.34 11.88
C ALA A 308 -5.49 4.11 11.44
N LEU A 309 -5.83 4.06 10.15
CA LEU A 309 -6.96 4.78 9.58
C LEU A 309 -7.51 4.07 8.35
N VAL A 310 -8.82 3.89 8.27
CA VAL A 310 -9.54 3.29 7.14
C VAL A 310 -10.64 4.25 6.73
N SER A 311 -10.76 4.58 5.44
CA SER A 311 -11.83 5.43 4.90
C SER A 311 -12.20 4.99 3.49
N ILE A 312 -13.46 4.60 3.30
CA ILE A 312 -13.95 3.96 2.08
C ILE A 312 -15.30 4.56 1.66
N GLU A 313 -15.47 4.75 0.35
CA GLU A 313 -16.68 5.24 -0.32
C GLU A 313 -17.31 4.19 -1.23
#